data_AF-A0AAD6HIE3-F1
#
_entry.id   AF-A0AAD6HIE3-F1
#
_cell.length_a   1.000
_cell.length_b   1.000
_cell.length_c   1.000
_cell.angle_alpha   90.00
_cell.angle_beta   90.00
_cell.angle_gamma   90.00
#
_symmetry.space_group_name_H-M   'P 1'
#
loop_
_entity.id
_entity.type
_entity.pdbx_description
1 polymer ?
#
loop_
_entity_poly.entity_id
_entity_poly.type
_entity_poly.pdbx_seq_one_letter_code
_entity_poly.pdbx_strand_id
1 'polypeptide(L)'
;MDRAIDLSDASKALDLANIRFELIRLEDTITFHLIERVQFPLNKTIYIPGGVKIPDCDLSLADFLLREQERLQSRVRRYESPDEYPFFPNVLEKPVLAPLQYPHILHANDVNVNDVIKQRYINEVLPAVCPKFGREDRGEAQENYGSAATCDVACLQALSRRIHFGKFVAEAKFQKDPETFVRLIKAEDRDGIDAAITDSKVEQKVLERLGLKAKTYGTDPAFPDEKGQKINIDAVVAMYKECVIPLTKVVEVEYLMQRLKGTQWE
;
A
#
# COMPACT_ATOMS: atom_id res chain seq x y z
N MET A 1 9.01 -19.77 -7.74
CA MET A 1 9.82 -18.52 -7.73
C MET A 1 10.01 -18.21 -6.26
N ASP A 2 11.12 -18.67 -5.69
CA ASP A 2 11.18 -19.06 -4.25
C ASP A 2 11.82 -17.98 -3.36
N ARG A 3 11.68 -16.71 -3.76
CA ARG A 3 12.24 -15.55 -3.05
C ARG A 3 11.20 -14.59 -2.49
N ALA A 4 9.91 -14.81 -2.77
CA ALA A 4 8.81 -14.11 -2.13
C ALA A 4 8.40 -14.86 -0.86
N ILE A 5 7.75 -14.17 0.09
CA ILE A 5 7.20 -14.82 1.28
C ILE A 5 6.27 -15.96 0.87
N ASP A 6 6.47 -17.14 1.46
CA ASP A 6 5.71 -18.34 1.14
C ASP A 6 4.36 -18.30 1.85
N LEU A 7 3.36 -17.74 1.18
CA LEU A 7 1.98 -17.68 1.69
C LEU A 7 1.28 -19.04 1.67
N SER A 8 1.93 -20.11 1.21
CA SER A 8 1.40 -21.48 1.33
C SER A 8 1.83 -22.16 2.64
N ASP A 9 2.69 -21.53 3.43
CA ASP A 9 3.18 -22.03 4.71
C ASP A 9 3.00 -20.95 5.81
N ALA A 10 2.06 -21.17 6.72
CA ALA A 10 1.75 -20.22 7.78
C ALA A 10 2.94 -19.92 8.69
N SER A 11 3.83 -20.90 8.94
CA SER A 11 5.01 -20.70 9.79
C SER A 11 6.01 -19.74 9.16
N LYS A 12 6.17 -19.82 7.83
CA LYS A 12 7.03 -18.89 7.08
C LYS A 12 6.37 -17.54 6.88
N ALA A 13 5.06 -17.50 6.65
CA ALA A 13 4.30 -16.27 6.46
C ALA A 13 4.25 -15.39 7.72
N LEU A 14 4.30 -16.01 8.91
CA LEU A 14 4.27 -15.33 10.21
C LEU A 14 5.65 -15.18 10.87
N ASP A 15 6.72 -15.63 10.20
CA ASP A 15 8.07 -15.37 10.65
C ASP A 15 8.41 -13.87 10.48
N LEU A 16 8.79 -13.22 11.59
CA LEU A 16 9.07 -11.78 11.62
C LEU A 16 10.26 -11.38 10.73
N ALA A 17 11.22 -12.28 10.48
CA ALA A 17 12.34 -11.97 9.59
C ALA A 17 11.89 -11.98 8.12
N ASN A 18 11.04 -12.94 7.72
CA ASN A 18 10.42 -13.00 6.40
C ASN A 18 9.48 -11.80 6.16
N ILE A 19 8.65 -11.47 7.14
CA ILE A 19 7.78 -10.28 7.10
C ILE A 19 8.62 -9.02 6.89
N ARG A 20 9.68 -8.84 7.69
CA ARG A 20 10.59 -7.70 7.57
C ARG A 20 11.24 -7.63 6.18
N PHE A 21 11.66 -8.77 5.64
CA PHE A 21 12.24 -8.82 4.30
C PHE A 21 11.23 -8.39 3.23
N GLU A 22 9.99 -8.86 3.28
CA GLU A 22 8.96 -8.46 2.32
C GLU A 22 8.58 -6.98 2.45
N LEU A 23 8.49 -6.44 3.67
CA LEU A 23 8.28 -5.00 3.89
C LEU A 23 9.40 -4.15 3.26
N ILE A 24 10.66 -4.59 3.36
CA ILE A 24 11.81 -3.91 2.73
C ILE A 24 11.73 -3.97 1.20
N ARG A 25 11.27 -5.08 0.62
CA ARG A 25 11.06 -5.19 -0.83
C ARG A 25 9.91 -4.30 -1.33
N LEU A 26 8.84 -4.19 -0.54
CA LEU A 26 7.73 -3.30 -0.83
C LEU A 26 8.15 -1.82 -0.77
N GLU A 27 9.09 -1.44 0.11
CA GLU A 27 9.70 -0.11 0.09
C GLU A 27 10.35 0.23 -1.26
N ASP A 28 11.10 -0.72 -1.83
CA ASP A 28 11.75 -0.53 -3.12
C ASP A 28 10.71 -0.40 -4.24
N THR A 29 9.71 -1.30 -4.23
CA THR A 29 8.62 -1.32 -5.21
C THR A 29 7.86 0.01 -5.23
N ILE A 30 7.47 0.52 -4.05
CA ILE A 30 6.77 1.80 -3.92
C ILE A 30 7.67 2.95 -4.41
N THR A 31 8.95 2.94 -4.04
CA THR A 31 9.90 3.99 -4.46
C THR A 31 10.03 4.03 -5.99
N PHE A 32 10.16 2.87 -6.65
CA PHE A 32 10.24 2.82 -8.11
C PHE A 32 8.94 3.25 -8.79
N HIS A 33 7.78 2.82 -8.31
CA HIS A 33 6.50 3.25 -8.86
C HIS A 33 6.30 4.77 -8.72
N LEU A 34 6.74 5.36 -7.61
CA LEU A 34 6.72 6.81 -7.45
C LEU A 34 7.68 7.51 -8.40
N ILE A 35 8.90 6.99 -8.60
CA ILE A 35 9.86 7.55 -9.59
C ILE A 35 9.23 7.57 -11.00
N GLU A 36 8.51 6.52 -11.39
CA GLU A 36 7.78 6.50 -12.66
C GLU A 36 6.63 7.51 -12.67
N ARG A 37 5.87 7.61 -11.58
CA ARG A 37 4.73 8.53 -11.49
C ARG A 37 5.14 10.00 -11.58
N VAL A 38 6.27 10.38 -10.96
CA VAL A 38 6.72 11.78 -10.91
C VAL A 38 7.37 12.27 -12.21
N GLN A 39 7.44 11.44 -13.25
CA GLN A 39 7.76 11.90 -14.61
C GLN A 39 6.64 12.77 -15.20
N PHE A 40 5.42 12.68 -14.65
CA PHE A 40 4.25 13.44 -15.09
C PHE A 40 3.85 14.49 -14.04
N PRO A 41 3.24 15.62 -14.46
CA PRO A 41 2.61 16.53 -13.52
C PRO A 41 1.48 15.84 -12.73
N LEU A 42 0.91 16.57 -11.76
CA LEU A 42 -0.20 16.07 -10.97
C LEU A 42 -1.38 15.62 -11.84
N ASN A 43 -1.66 16.30 -12.97
CA ASN A 43 -2.79 16.01 -13.88
C ASN A 43 -4.12 15.95 -13.11
N LYS A 44 -4.45 17.01 -12.38
CA LYS A 44 -5.60 17.04 -11.43
C LYS A 44 -6.91 16.54 -12.05
N THR A 45 -7.10 16.78 -13.34
CA THR A 45 -8.28 16.39 -14.12
C THR A 45 -8.57 14.89 -14.03
N ILE A 46 -7.56 14.02 -13.96
CA ILE A 46 -7.76 12.56 -13.99
C ILE A 46 -8.41 11.99 -12.72
N TYR A 47 -8.43 12.75 -11.62
CA TYR A 47 -9.07 12.35 -10.35
C TYR A 47 -10.46 12.96 -10.16
N ILE A 48 -10.93 13.78 -11.10
CA ILE A 48 -12.24 14.42 -11.03
C ILE A 48 -13.24 13.55 -11.80
N PRO A 49 -14.34 13.08 -11.18
CA PRO A 49 -15.43 12.40 -11.88
C PRO A 49 -15.95 13.25 -13.05
N GLY A 50 -16.01 12.66 -14.25
CA GLY A 50 -16.38 13.38 -15.47
C GLY A 50 -15.34 14.39 -15.98
N GLY A 51 -14.17 14.51 -15.35
CA GLY A 51 -13.08 15.38 -15.79
C GLY A 51 -12.46 14.96 -17.13
N VAL A 52 -12.50 13.65 -17.42
CA VAL A 52 -12.17 13.05 -18.71
C VAL A 52 -13.41 12.34 -19.22
N LYS A 53 -13.75 12.49 -20.50
CA LYS A 53 -14.99 11.90 -21.03
C LYS A 53 -14.79 10.41 -21.34
N ILE A 54 -15.34 9.55 -20.49
CA ILE A 54 -15.33 8.10 -20.68
C ILE A 54 -16.74 7.66 -21.14
N PRO A 55 -16.88 6.93 -22.25
CA PRO A 55 -18.19 6.45 -22.70
C PRO A 55 -18.90 5.64 -21.61
N ASP A 56 -20.17 5.98 -21.37
CA ASP A 56 -21.08 5.28 -20.45
C ASP A 56 -20.55 5.12 -19.01
N CYS A 57 -19.68 6.04 -18.55
CA CYS A 57 -19.06 5.97 -17.23
C CYS A 57 -18.81 7.37 -16.64
N ASP A 58 -19.32 7.61 -15.43
CA ASP A 58 -19.16 8.89 -14.71
C ASP A 58 -17.94 8.93 -13.77
N LEU A 59 -17.12 7.86 -13.75
CA LEU A 59 -15.94 7.80 -12.89
C LEU A 59 -14.84 8.78 -13.34
N SER A 60 -13.93 9.08 -12.42
CA SER A 60 -12.67 9.70 -12.78
C SER A 60 -11.83 8.73 -13.64
N LEU A 61 -10.90 9.23 -14.45
CA LEU A 61 -10.01 8.36 -15.24
C LEU A 61 -9.17 7.45 -14.35
N ALA A 62 -8.70 7.97 -13.20
CA ALA A 62 -7.96 7.19 -12.22
C ALA A 62 -8.80 6.05 -11.64
N ASP A 63 -10.05 6.32 -11.25
CA ASP A 63 -10.95 5.29 -10.72
C ASP A 63 -11.35 4.28 -11.80
N PHE A 64 -11.62 4.74 -13.02
CA PHE A 64 -11.93 3.86 -14.15
C PHE A 64 -10.80 2.86 -14.39
N LEU A 65 -9.56 3.33 -14.52
CA LEU A 65 -8.41 2.45 -14.78
C LEU A 65 -8.13 1.50 -13.62
N LEU A 66 -8.19 1.98 -12.37
CA LEU A 66 -8.00 1.13 -11.20
C LEU A 66 -9.08 0.03 -11.16
N ARG A 67 -10.35 0.40 -11.26
CA ARG A 67 -11.50 -0.52 -11.26
C ARG A 67 -11.40 -1.58 -12.35
N GLU A 68 -11.07 -1.17 -13.58
CA GLU A 68 -10.91 -2.10 -14.70
C GLU A 68 -9.71 -3.04 -14.54
N GLN A 69 -8.61 -2.54 -13.97
CA GLN A 69 -7.46 -3.36 -13.66
C GLN A 69 -7.77 -4.41 -12.58
N GLU A 70 -8.52 -4.05 -11.54
CA GLU A 70 -8.95 -4.99 -10.50
C GLU A 70 -9.87 -6.08 -11.07
N ARG A 71 -10.83 -5.68 -11.92
CA ARG A 71 -11.69 -6.62 -12.64
C ARG A 71 -10.86 -7.63 -13.43
N LEU A 72 -9.88 -7.18 -14.22
CA LEU A 72 -8.99 -8.07 -14.96
C LEU A 72 -8.19 -9.00 -14.04
N GLN A 73 -7.62 -8.46 -12.96
CA GLN A 73 -6.74 -9.20 -12.05
C GLN A 73 -7.50 -10.21 -11.17
N SER A 74 -8.77 -9.96 -10.85
CA SER A 74 -9.63 -10.89 -10.13
C SER A 74 -9.80 -12.21 -10.89
N ARG A 75 -9.91 -12.16 -12.22
CA ARG A 75 -10.04 -13.35 -13.08
C ARG A 75 -8.82 -14.28 -13.00
N VAL A 76 -7.66 -13.76 -12.63
CA VAL A 76 -6.42 -14.52 -12.48
C VAL A 76 -6.02 -14.78 -11.03
N ARG A 77 -7.00 -14.74 -10.10
CA ARG A 77 -6.88 -15.09 -8.67
C ARG A 77 -6.09 -14.11 -7.80
N ARG A 78 -5.82 -12.88 -8.27
CA ARG A 78 -5.06 -11.91 -7.48
C ARG A 78 -5.64 -11.72 -6.07
N TYR A 79 -6.94 -11.49 -5.99
CA TYR A 79 -7.66 -11.21 -4.74
C TYR A 79 -8.12 -12.47 -3.98
N GLU A 80 -7.68 -13.66 -4.39
CA GLU A 80 -7.73 -14.86 -3.52
C GLU A 80 -6.53 -14.92 -2.58
N SER A 81 -5.45 -14.18 -2.88
CA SER A 81 -4.24 -14.11 -2.04
C SER A 81 -4.51 -13.34 -0.75
N PRO A 82 -4.02 -13.80 0.42
CA PRO A 82 -4.31 -13.17 1.72
C PRO A 82 -3.65 -11.79 1.91
N ASP A 83 -2.79 -11.36 0.99
CA ASP A 83 -2.07 -10.08 1.03
C ASP A 83 -2.52 -9.08 -0.05
N GLU A 84 -3.58 -9.39 -0.81
CA GLU A 84 -4.10 -8.54 -1.88
C GLU A 84 -5.52 -8.02 -1.55
N TYR A 85 -5.70 -6.70 -1.59
CA TYR A 85 -6.93 -6.03 -1.12
C TYR A 85 -7.51 -5.12 -2.21
N PRO A 86 -8.75 -5.35 -2.66
CA PRO A 86 -9.35 -4.56 -3.73
C PRO A 86 -9.78 -3.16 -3.24
N PHE A 87 -9.65 -2.16 -4.11
CA PHE A 87 -10.26 -0.84 -3.95
C PHE A 87 -11.74 -0.82 -4.36
N PHE A 88 -12.14 -1.70 -5.27
CA PHE A 88 -13.50 -1.84 -5.80
C PHE A 88 -13.96 -3.31 -5.68
N PRO A 89 -14.28 -3.80 -4.47
CA PRO A 89 -14.67 -5.20 -4.26
C PRO A 89 -15.90 -5.62 -5.07
N ASN A 90 -16.78 -4.67 -5.41
CA ASN A 90 -18.01 -4.91 -6.16
C ASN A 90 -17.80 -5.24 -7.65
N VAL A 91 -16.59 -5.10 -8.19
CA VAL A 91 -16.32 -5.39 -9.61
C VAL A 91 -15.52 -6.66 -9.84
N LEU A 92 -15.14 -7.35 -8.76
CA LEU A 92 -14.36 -8.57 -8.88
C LEU A 92 -15.19 -9.66 -9.52
N GLU A 93 -14.58 -10.38 -10.44
CA GLU A 93 -15.17 -11.50 -11.16
C GLU A 93 -14.64 -12.82 -10.61
N LYS A 94 -15.39 -13.90 -10.87
CA LYS A 94 -14.97 -15.25 -10.51
C LYS A 94 -13.68 -15.62 -11.27
N PRO A 95 -12.66 -16.18 -10.59
CA PRO A 95 -11.45 -16.60 -11.27
C PRO A 95 -11.69 -17.66 -12.35
N VAL A 96 -10.94 -17.56 -13.45
CA VAL A 96 -10.97 -18.53 -14.57
C VAL A 96 -9.91 -19.63 -14.43
N LEU A 97 -9.00 -19.48 -13.46
CA LEU A 97 -7.93 -20.42 -13.16
C LEU A 97 -8.36 -21.39 -12.03
N ALA A 98 -7.70 -22.54 -11.94
CA ALA A 98 -7.91 -23.48 -10.82
C ALA A 98 -7.59 -22.79 -9.47
N PRO A 99 -8.32 -23.06 -8.37
CA PRO A 99 -8.11 -22.37 -7.11
C PRO A 99 -6.74 -22.69 -6.49
N LEU A 100 -6.17 -21.73 -5.77
CA LEU A 100 -5.03 -21.97 -4.86
C LEU A 100 -5.57 -22.22 -3.45
N GLN A 101 -5.01 -23.21 -2.77
CA GLN A 101 -5.37 -23.50 -1.38
C GLN A 101 -4.38 -22.80 -0.46
N TYR A 102 -4.74 -21.62 0.03
CA TYR A 102 -3.98 -20.92 1.05
C TYR A 102 -4.33 -21.49 2.44
N PRO A 103 -3.34 -21.75 3.31
CA PRO A 103 -3.63 -22.06 4.70
C PRO A 103 -4.30 -20.87 5.38
N HIS A 104 -4.97 -21.13 6.49
CA HIS A 104 -5.52 -20.08 7.34
C HIS A 104 -4.38 -19.39 8.10
N ILE A 105 -3.80 -18.34 7.51
CA ILE A 105 -2.69 -17.57 8.09
C ILE A 105 -3.20 -16.48 9.01
N LEU A 106 -4.12 -15.65 8.50
CA LEU A 106 -4.70 -14.53 9.22
C LEU A 106 -6.04 -14.95 9.81
N HIS A 107 -6.32 -14.46 11.02
CA HIS A 107 -7.63 -14.52 11.63
C HIS A 107 -8.68 -13.86 10.74
N ALA A 108 -9.90 -14.39 10.72
CA ALA A 108 -11.01 -13.82 9.95
C ALA A 108 -11.25 -12.36 10.38
N ASN A 109 -11.24 -11.45 9.41
CA ASN A 109 -11.40 -10.02 9.63
C ASN A 109 -11.94 -9.31 8.39
N ASP A 110 -12.47 -8.10 8.55
CA ASP A 110 -12.98 -7.25 7.47
C ASP A 110 -12.15 -5.97 7.26
N VAL A 111 -10.97 -5.86 7.88
CA VAL A 111 -10.13 -4.66 7.87
C VAL A 111 -9.68 -4.32 6.45
N ASN A 112 -10.15 -3.21 5.89
CA ASN A 112 -9.68 -2.67 4.62
C ASN A 112 -9.69 -1.14 4.68
N VAL A 113 -8.52 -0.52 4.53
CA VAL A 113 -8.34 0.95 4.59
C VAL A 113 -8.05 1.56 3.21
N ASN A 114 -8.34 0.85 2.12
CA ASN A 114 -8.06 1.29 0.74
C ASN A 114 -8.70 2.64 0.40
N ASP A 115 -9.89 2.94 0.89
CA ASP A 115 -10.52 4.25 0.66
C ASP A 115 -9.67 5.39 1.22
N VAL A 116 -9.15 5.22 2.45
CA VAL A 116 -8.28 6.20 3.10
C VAL A 116 -6.93 6.28 2.37
N ILE A 117 -6.36 5.14 1.97
CA ILE A 117 -5.12 5.10 1.18
C ILE A 117 -5.27 5.91 -0.11
N LYS A 118 -6.35 5.68 -0.87
CA LYS A 118 -6.62 6.38 -2.13
C LYS A 118 -6.79 7.87 -1.91
N GLN A 119 -7.57 8.28 -0.90
CA GLN A 119 -7.77 9.69 -0.57
C GLN A 119 -6.47 10.40 -0.21
N ARG A 120 -5.66 9.83 0.70
CA ARG A 120 -4.39 10.46 1.10
C ARG A 120 -3.37 10.46 -0.02
N TYR A 121 -3.33 9.40 -0.84
CA TYR A 121 -2.49 9.36 -2.03
C TYR A 121 -2.78 10.54 -2.96
N ILE A 122 -4.06 10.77 -3.29
CA ILE A 122 -4.46 11.83 -4.23
C ILE A 122 -4.30 13.23 -3.62
N ASN A 123 -4.68 13.40 -2.35
CA ASN A 123 -4.80 14.73 -1.75
C ASN A 123 -3.54 15.23 -1.04
N GLU A 124 -2.64 14.32 -0.63
CA GLU A 124 -1.46 14.68 0.16
C GLU A 124 -0.17 14.23 -0.52
N VAL A 125 -0.10 12.96 -0.92
CA VAL A 125 1.14 12.38 -1.49
C VAL A 125 1.45 12.97 -2.85
N LEU A 126 0.54 12.85 -3.81
CA LEU A 126 0.75 13.32 -5.18
C LEU A 126 1.09 14.82 -5.26
N PRO A 127 0.40 15.74 -4.55
CA PRO A 127 0.78 17.16 -4.54
C PRO A 127 2.17 17.45 -3.98
N ALA A 128 2.69 16.60 -3.10
CA ALA A 128 4.01 16.74 -2.51
C ALA A 128 5.13 16.18 -3.41
N VAL A 129 4.89 15.06 -4.10
CA VAL A 129 5.91 14.38 -4.91
C VAL A 129 5.93 14.80 -6.37
N CYS A 130 4.80 15.22 -6.96
CA CYS A 130 4.73 15.56 -8.37
C CYS A 130 5.46 16.87 -8.67
N PRO A 131 6.19 16.96 -9.80
CA PRO A 131 6.88 18.17 -10.21
C PRO A 131 5.89 19.32 -10.49
N LYS A 132 6.30 20.53 -10.09
CA LYS A 132 5.56 21.78 -10.37
C LYS A 132 6.20 22.48 -11.56
N PHE A 133 5.55 22.42 -12.72
CA PHE A 133 6.07 23.04 -13.96
C PHE A 133 5.70 24.52 -14.14
N GLY A 134 5.11 25.17 -13.13
CA GLY A 134 4.71 26.58 -13.22
C GLY A 134 3.59 26.86 -14.23
N ARG A 135 2.85 25.83 -14.66
CA ARG A 135 1.72 25.90 -15.58
C ARG A 135 0.55 25.08 -15.08
N GLU A 136 -0.63 25.40 -15.56
CA GLU A 136 -1.84 24.62 -15.32
C GLU A 136 -1.87 23.35 -16.18
N ASP A 137 -2.81 22.47 -15.83
CA ASP A 137 -3.13 21.26 -16.59
C ASP A 137 -3.55 21.65 -18.02
N ARG A 138 -2.86 21.13 -19.03
CA ARG A 138 -3.10 21.49 -20.45
C ARG A 138 -4.28 20.75 -21.08
N GLY A 139 -4.94 19.87 -20.35
CA GLY A 139 -6.11 19.14 -20.80
C GLY A 139 -5.80 17.82 -21.49
N GLU A 140 -6.86 17.04 -21.71
CA GLU A 140 -6.85 15.64 -22.20
C GLU A 140 -6.04 15.44 -23.48
N ALA A 141 -6.06 16.40 -24.40
CA ALA A 141 -5.36 16.29 -25.68
C ALA A 141 -3.85 16.61 -25.62
N GLN A 142 -3.35 17.14 -24.50
CA GLN A 142 -1.97 17.64 -24.40
C GLN A 142 -1.18 17.03 -23.22
N GLU A 143 -1.86 16.48 -22.22
CA GLU A 143 -1.23 15.80 -21.09
C GLU A 143 -1.25 14.28 -21.23
N ASN A 144 -0.30 13.62 -20.56
CA ASN A 144 -0.18 12.17 -20.55
C ASN A 144 -1.06 11.54 -19.45
N TYR A 145 -2.37 11.76 -19.54
CA TYR A 145 -3.34 11.30 -18.53
C TYR A 145 -3.36 9.78 -18.35
N GLY A 146 -3.35 9.02 -19.46
CA GLY A 146 -3.33 7.56 -19.40
C GLY A 146 -2.07 7.01 -18.72
N SER A 147 -0.90 7.59 -19.01
CA SER A 147 0.37 7.18 -18.39
C SER A 147 0.38 7.49 -16.89
N ALA A 148 -0.05 8.69 -16.49
CA ALA A 148 -0.13 9.08 -15.08
C ALA A 148 -1.07 8.15 -14.30
N ALA A 149 -2.29 7.95 -14.80
CA ALA A 149 -3.27 7.07 -14.16
C ALA A 149 -2.81 5.61 -14.08
N THR A 150 -2.09 5.12 -15.09
CA THR A 150 -1.49 3.77 -15.06
C THR A 150 -0.42 3.64 -13.97
N CYS A 151 0.43 4.66 -13.81
CA CYS A 151 1.39 4.72 -12.70
C CYS A 151 0.69 4.81 -11.34
N ASP A 152 -0.44 5.53 -11.24
CA ASP A 152 -1.22 5.64 -10.01
C ASP A 152 -1.76 4.27 -9.57
N VAL A 153 -2.25 3.44 -10.50
CA VAL A 153 -2.70 2.06 -10.21
C VAL A 153 -1.58 1.24 -9.57
N ALA A 154 -0.37 1.28 -10.14
CA ALA A 154 0.77 0.55 -9.60
C ALA A 154 1.17 1.06 -8.20
N CYS A 155 1.17 2.38 -7.98
CA CYS A 155 1.43 2.99 -6.67
C CYS A 155 0.39 2.55 -5.64
N LEU A 156 -0.89 2.68 -5.95
CA LEU A 156 -1.99 2.38 -5.03
C LEU A 156 -2.01 0.90 -4.64
N GLN A 157 -1.79 -0.01 -5.59
CA GLN A 157 -1.71 -1.44 -5.30
C GLN A 157 -0.51 -1.78 -4.40
N ALA A 158 0.67 -1.20 -4.66
CA ALA A 158 1.84 -1.43 -3.84
C ALA A 158 1.70 -0.84 -2.42
N LEU A 159 1.11 0.36 -2.31
CA LEU A 159 0.78 0.99 -1.03
C LEU A 159 -0.24 0.16 -0.25
N SER A 160 -1.31 -0.28 -0.90
CA SER A 160 -2.33 -1.15 -0.31
C SER A 160 -1.70 -2.41 0.28
N ARG A 161 -0.90 -3.14 -0.51
CA ARG A 161 -0.20 -4.34 -0.06
C ARG A 161 0.71 -4.04 1.13
N ARG A 162 1.53 -2.98 1.07
CA ARG A 162 2.45 -2.59 2.15
C ARG A 162 1.74 -2.23 3.45
N ILE A 163 0.66 -1.48 3.38
CA ILE A 163 -0.09 -1.01 4.54
C ILE A 163 -0.86 -2.18 5.16
N HIS A 164 -1.56 -2.96 4.34
CA HIS A 164 -2.31 -4.12 4.83
C HIS A 164 -1.43 -5.29 5.26
N PHE A 165 -0.15 -5.31 4.89
CA PHE A 165 0.82 -6.25 5.47
C PHE A 165 0.95 -6.10 7.00
N GLY A 166 0.46 -4.99 7.57
CA GLY A 166 0.25 -4.83 9.01
C GLY A 166 -0.53 -5.98 9.64
N LYS A 167 -1.45 -6.65 8.92
CA LYS A 167 -2.17 -7.82 9.46
C LYS A 167 -1.24 -8.98 9.80
N PHE A 168 -0.25 -9.27 8.94
CA PHE A 168 0.75 -10.31 9.19
C PHE A 168 1.67 -9.91 10.35
N VAL A 169 2.04 -8.63 10.43
CA VAL A 169 2.84 -8.09 11.55
C VAL A 169 2.08 -8.26 12.87
N ALA A 170 0.79 -7.87 12.89
CA ALA A 170 -0.06 -7.99 14.06
C ALA A 170 -0.26 -9.44 14.50
N GLU A 171 -0.52 -10.36 13.56
CA GLU A 171 -0.66 -11.78 13.86
C GLU A 171 0.63 -12.36 14.45
N ALA A 172 1.79 -12.05 13.85
CA ALA A 172 3.08 -12.51 14.36
C ALA A 172 3.39 -11.95 15.76
N LYS A 173 3.02 -10.69 16.04
CA LYS A 173 3.14 -10.08 17.38
C LYS A 173 2.20 -10.75 18.39
N PHE A 174 0.94 -10.99 18.01
CA PHE A 174 -0.04 -11.69 18.85
C PHE A 174 0.44 -13.08 19.25
N GLN A 175 0.96 -13.87 18.30
CA GLN A 175 1.44 -15.22 18.59
C GLN A 175 2.65 -15.26 19.52
N LYS A 176 3.46 -14.18 19.52
CA LYS A 176 4.64 -14.07 20.37
C LYS A 176 4.31 -13.70 21.82
N ASP A 177 3.27 -12.89 22.04
CA ASP A 177 2.83 -12.48 23.38
C ASP A 177 1.29 -12.42 23.48
N PRO A 178 0.61 -13.60 23.47
CA PRO A 178 -0.85 -13.62 23.47
C PRO A 178 -1.46 -12.99 24.72
N GLU A 179 -0.85 -13.21 25.89
CA GLU A 179 -1.40 -12.74 27.18
C GLU A 179 -1.53 -11.21 27.23
N THR A 180 -0.50 -10.49 26.79
CA THR A 180 -0.52 -9.03 26.73
C THR A 180 -1.63 -8.54 25.79
N PHE A 181 -1.68 -9.06 24.56
CA PHE A 181 -2.66 -8.60 23.57
C PHE A 181 -4.08 -9.01 23.95
N VAL A 182 -4.32 -10.21 24.47
CA VAL A 182 -5.64 -10.63 24.96
C VAL A 182 -6.15 -9.67 26.03
N ARG A 183 -5.30 -9.31 27.00
CA ARG A 183 -5.67 -8.35 28.05
C ARG A 183 -6.04 -6.98 27.46
N LEU A 184 -5.22 -6.45 26.54
CA LEU A 184 -5.47 -5.16 25.91
C LEU A 184 -6.74 -5.17 25.05
N ILE A 185 -6.96 -6.22 24.26
CA ILE A 185 -8.14 -6.37 23.41
C ILE A 185 -9.42 -6.47 24.27
N LYS A 186 -9.40 -7.26 25.36
CA LYS A 186 -10.54 -7.37 26.29
C LYS A 186 -10.88 -6.06 27.01
N ALA A 187 -9.88 -5.21 27.23
CA ALA A 187 -10.06 -3.88 27.79
C ALA A 187 -10.49 -2.83 26.75
N GLU A 188 -10.60 -3.21 25.47
CA GLU A 188 -10.78 -2.30 24.33
C GLU A 188 -9.72 -1.17 24.27
N ASP A 189 -8.52 -1.45 24.80
CA ASP A 189 -7.44 -0.47 24.97
C ASP A 189 -6.64 -0.29 23.66
N ARG A 190 -7.24 0.41 22.70
CA ARG A 190 -6.66 0.68 21.38
C ARG A 190 -5.33 1.45 21.48
N ASP A 191 -5.22 2.39 22.41
CA ASP A 191 -3.99 3.16 22.65
C ASP A 191 -2.89 2.28 23.24
N GLY A 192 -3.26 1.38 24.16
CA GLY A 192 -2.35 0.38 24.71
C GLY A 192 -1.86 -0.62 23.65
N ILE A 193 -2.73 -1.04 22.73
CA ILE A 193 -2.33 -1.87 21.57
C ILE A 193 -1.37 -1.09 20.68
N ASP A 194 -1.70 0.15 20.32
CA ASP A 194 -0.85 1.03 19.51
C ASP A 194 0.56 1.19 20.12
N ALA A 195 0.62 1.43 21.44
CA ALA A 195 1.88 1.51 22.17
C ALA A 195 2.64 0.18 22.17
N ALA A 196 1.96 -0.95 22.37
CA ALA A 196 2.57 -2.29 22.40
C ALA A 196 3.14 -2.72 21.04
N ILE A 197 2.55 -2.28 19.93
CA ILE A 197 3.03 -2.59 18.58
C ILE A 197 4.12 -1.63 18.09
N THR A 198 4.31 -0.49 18.74
CA THR A 198 5.24 0.57 18.30
C THR A 198 6.68 0.28 18.72
N ASP A 199 7.60 0.33 17.75
CA ASP A 199 9.05 0.42 18.01
C ASP A 199 9.62 1.63 17.28
N SER A 200 9.73 2.75 18.00
CA SER A 200 10.19 4.02 17.43
C SER A 200 11.61 3.95 16.86
N LYS A 201 12.47 3.06 17.38
CA LYS A 201 13.83 2.87 16.85
C LYS A 201 13.78 2.14 15.50
N VAL A 202 12.85 1.20 15.34
CA VAL A 202 12.64 0.52 14.05
C VAL A 202 12.02 1.48 13.03
N GLU A 203 11.02 2.27 13.41
CA GLU A 203 10.41 3.28 12.54
C GLU A 203 11.44 4.30 12.04
N GLN A 204 12.28 4.83 12.94
CA GLN A 204 13.35 5.74 12.55
C GLN A 204 14.31 5.10 11.53
N LYS A 205 14.73 3.85 11.77
CA LYS A 205 15.59 3.11 10.83
C LYS A 205 14.92 2.83 9.48
N VAL A 206 13.59 2.70 9.44
CA VAL A 206 12.83 2.59 8.18
C VAL A 206 12.92 3.90 7.41
N LEU A 207 12.69 5.04 8.06
CA LEU A 207 12.76 6.36 7.42
C LEU A 207 14.17 6.70 6.92
N GLU A 208 15.21 6.43 7.72
CA GLU A 208 16.61 6.63 7.34
C GLU A 208 16.99 5.78 6.12
N ARG A 209 16.61 4.49 6.14
CA ARG A 209 16.85 3.58 5.00
C ARG A 209 16.11 4.03 3.74
N LEU A 210 14.85 4.44 3.89
CA LEU A 210 14.04 4.90 2.77
C LEU A 210 14.63 6.17 2.14
N GLY A 211 15.05 7.14 2.96
CA GLY A 211 15.70 8.36 2.47
C GLY A 211 16.97 8.04 1.67
N LEU A 212 17.79 7.11 2.16
CA LEU A 212 18.97 6.65 1.43
C LEU A 212 18.60 5.98 0.09
N LYS A 213 17.61 5.08 0.09
CA LYS A 213 17.12 4.41 -1.12
C LYS A 213 16.58 5.40 -2.14
N ALA A 214 15.71 6.32 -1.73
CA ALA A 214 15.15 7.35 -2.60
C ALA A 214 16.25 8.23 -3.21
N LYS A 215 17.28 8.59 -2.42
CA LYS A 215 18.45 9.31 -2.92
C LYS A 215 19.22 8.49 -3.97
N THR A 216 19.50 7.23 -3.67
CA THR A 216 20.26 6.34 -4.56
C THR A 216 19.51 6.06 -5.86
N TYR A 217 18.23 5.68 -5.81
CA TYR A 217 17.42 5.36 -7.00
C TYR A 217 17.03 6.61 -7.79
N GLY A 218 16.89 7.74 -7.09
CA GLY A 218 16.60 9.05 -7.65
C GLY A 218 17.78 9.73 -8.34
N THR A 219 18.99 9.17 -8.30
CA THR A 219 20.19 9.73 -8.93
C THR A 219 20.67 8.81 -10.05
N ASP A 220 21.08 9.38 -11.19
CA ASP A 220 21.73 8.62 -12.26
C ASP A 220 23.22 8.40 -11.90
N PRO A 221 23.70 7.17 -11.70
CA PRO A 221 25.09 6.93 -11.30
C PRO A 221 26.12 7.39 -12.35
N ALA A 222 25.74 7.42 -13.62
CA ALA A 222 26.63 7.87 -14.70
C ALA A 222 26.67 9.39 -14.82
N PHE A 223 25.62 10.08 -14.36
CA PHE A 223 25.44 11.53 -14.51
C PHE A 223 24.85 12.17 -13.25
N PRO A 224 25.56 12.11 -12.10
CA PRO A 224 25.01 12.57 -10.82
C PRO A 224 24.68 14.07 -10.79
N ASP A 225 25.41 14.88 -11.57
CA ASP A 225 25.31 16.34 -11.54
C ASP A 225 24.45 16.94 -12.67
N GLU A 226 24.08 16.16 -13.70
CA GLU A 226 23.45 16.72 -14.93
C GLU A 226 21.93 16.67 -14.94
N LYS A 227 21.30 15.67 -14.31
CA LYS A 227 19.84 15.44 -14.41
C LYS A 227 19.04 15.83 -13.17
N GLY A 228 19.70 16.31 -12.12
CA GLY A 228 19.07 16.54 -10.82
C GLY A 228 18.47 15.26 -10.21
N GLN A 229 17.70 15.42 -9.14
CA GLN A 229 17.03 14.30 -8.48
C GLN A 229 15.73 13.95 -9.22
N LYS A 230 15.53 12.66 -9.54
CA LYS A 230 14.31 12.16 -10.21
C LYS A 230 13.06 12.29 -9.34
N ILE A 231 13.21 12.36 -8.01
CA ILE A 231 12.11 12.42 -7.06
C ILE A 231 12.51 13.27 -5.85
N ASN A 232 11.53 13.96 -5.25
CA ASN A 232 11.72 14.68 -4.01
C ASN A 232 11.86 13.69 -2.82
N ILE A 233 13.08 13.54 -2.32
CA ILE A 233 13.42 12.60 -1.23
C ILE A 233 12.65 12.93 0.04
N ASP A 234 12.57 14.20 0.42
CA ASP A 234 11.89 14.63 1.65
C ASP A 234 10.39 14.34 1.57
N ALA A 235 9.78 14.52 0.40
CA ALA A 235 8.37 14.18 0.17
C ALA A 235 8.12 12.66 0.28
N VAL A 236 9.05 11.82 -0.21
CA VAL A 236 8.96 10.35 -0.06
C VAL A 236 9.07 9.92 1.40
N VAL A 237 10.00 10.52 2.16
CA VAL A 237 10.16 10.26 3.59
C VAL A 237 8.94 10.74 4.38
N ALA A 238 8.42 11.93 4.08
CA ALA A 238 7.21 12.48 4.68
C ALA A 238 6.00 11.58 4.41
N MET A 239 5.81 11.12 3.16
CA MET A 239 4.76 10.15 2.83
C MET A 239 4.82 8.89 3.71
N TYR A 240 6.01 8.33 3.95
CA TYR A 240 6.11 7.16 4.81
C TYR A 240 5.80 7.47 6.27
N LYS A 241 6.36 8.57 6.79
CA LYS A 241 6.20 9.00 8.17
C LYS A 241 4.77 9.37 8.51
N GLU A 242 4.09 10.07 7.60
CA GLU A 242 2.80 10.71 7.86
C GLU A 242 1.64 9.89 7.31
N CYS A 243 1.87 9.00 6.32
CA CYS A 243 0.82 8.20 5.69
C CYS A 243 1.04 6.69 5.86
N VAL A 244 2.13 6.12 5.34
CA VAL A 244 2.29 4.66 5.29
C VAL A 244 2.40 4.03 6.67
N ILE A 245 3.27 4.54 7.56
CA ILE A 245 3.47 3.98 8.90
C ILE A 245 2.19 4.14 9.74
N PRO A 246 1.58 5.35 9.86
CA PRO A 246 0.35 5.50 10.63
C PRO A 246 -0.80 4.62 10.15
N LEU A 247 -1.04 4.51 8.83
CA LEU A 247 -2.09 3.63 8.32
C LEU A 247 -1.79 2.15 8.55
N THR A 248 -0.51 1.74 8.52
CA THR A 248 -0.12 0.36 8.87
C THR A 248 -0.49 0.06 10.32
N LYS A 249 -0.24 1.00 11.24
CA LYS A 249 -0.61 0.86 12.65
C LYS A 249 -2.11 0.79 12.86
N VAL A 250 -2.91 1.59 12.14
CA VAL A 250 -4.37 1.48 12.14
C VAL A 250 -4.80 0.06 11.72
N VAL A 251 -4.22 -0.49 10.64
CA VAL A 251 -4.51 -1.88 10.24
C VAL A 251 -4.14 -2.88 11.34
N GLU A 252 -2.97 -2.74 11.97
CA GLU A 252 -2.54 -3.62 13.06
C GLU A 252 -3.52 -3.60 14.24
N VAL A 253 -3.94 -2.40 14.67
CA VAL A 253 -4.88 -2.22 15.78
C VAL A 253 -6.26 -2.80 15.42
N GLU A 254 -6.85 -2.42 14.28
CA GLU A 254 -8.18 -2.91 13.89
C GLU A 254 -8.20 -4.44 13.71
N TYR A 255 -7.10 -5.02 13.21
CA TYR A 255 -6.98 -6.47 13.09
C TYR A 255 -6.96 -7.14 14.47
N LEU A 256 -6.15 -6.62 15.41
CA LEU A 256 -6.06 -7.17 16.76
C LEU A 256 -7.38 -7.06 17.53
N MET A 257 -8.13 -5.98 17.32
CA MET A 257 -9.45 -5.81 17.94
C MET A 257 -10.46 -6.89 17.54
N GLN A 258 -10.27 -7.53 16.38
CA GLN A 258 -11.11 -8.63 15.92
C GLN A 258 -10.56 -10.02 16.30
N ARG A 259 -9.36 -10.10 16.86
CA ARG A 259 -8.54 -11.32 16.92
C ARG A 259 -9.04 -12.42 17.87
N LEU A 260 -9.86 -12.08 18.86
CA LEU A 260 -10.30 -13.04 19.89
C LEU A 260 -11.56 -13.81 19.51
N LYS A 261 -12.34 -13.31 18.53
CA LYS A 261 -13.64 -13.87 18.16
C LYS A 261 -13.51 -15.33 17.73
N GLY A 262 -14.31 -16.23 18.30
CA GLY A 262 -14.27 -17.66 17.97
C GLY A 262 -12.98 -18.36 18.39
N THR A 263 -12.25 -17.82 19.35
CA THR A 263 -11.04 -18.45 19.94
C THR A 263 -11.26 -18.81 21.40
N GLN A 264 -10.32 -19.51 22.02
CA GLN A 264 -10.35 -19.83 23.46
C GLN A 264 -10.30 -18.59 24.38
N TRP A 265 -10.01 -17.42 23.81
CA TRP A 265 -9.85 -16.17 24.54
C TRP A 265 -11.08 -15.27 24.45
N GLU A 266 -12.11 -15.63 23.68
CA GLU A 266 -13.42 -14.95 23.74
C GLU A 266 -14.00 -15.08 25.16
#